data_AF-A0A642C3U9-F1
#
_entry.id   AF-A0A642C3U9-F1
#
_cell.length_a   1.000
_cell.length_b   1.000
_cell.length_c   1.000
_cell.angle_alpha   90.00
_cell.angle_beta   90.00
_cell.angle_gamma   90.00
#
_symmetry.space_group_name_H-M   'P 1'
#
loop_
_entity.id
_entity.type
_entity.pdbx_description
1 polymer ?
#
loop_
_entity_poly.entity_id
_entity_poly.type
_entity_poly.pdbx_seq_one_letter_code
_entity_poly.pdbx_strand_id
1 'polypeptide(L)'
;MEQHPIKINKVQIRNLQIEDYAQLSQSFTRVYSDGSDVFWTHAQIKKLISIFPEGQIVTVVDDKIVGCALSIILDYDKVKNDHTYAQVTGKETFNTHNPEGNILYGIEVFIHPGYRGLRLARRMYEYRKELCETLNLKAIMFGGRIPNYHKYADKMRPKEYIARVRQREIYDPVLTFQLSNDFHVRKVMTNYLPNDEESKHYACLLQWDNIYYQPPTQEYINPKTTVRVGLVQWQMRSYKTLDDLFEQVEFFVDAVSDYKSDFVLFPEYFNAPLMSKFNDKGESQAIRGLAKYTDEIRDRFINLAISYNINIITGSMPYVKEDGLLYNVGFLCRRDGTYEMYEKMHVTPDEIKSWGLSGGKLLQTFDTDCAKVGVLICYDVEFPELSRLMADQGMQILFVPFLTDTQNAYSRVRVCAQARAIENECFVVIAGCVGNLPRVHNMDI
;
A
#
# COMPACT_ATOMS: atom_id res chain seq x y z
N MET A 1 -43.27 34.92 -9.53
CA MET A 1 -43.80 33.63 -10.02
C MET A 1 -43.94 32.72 -8.83
N GLU A 2 -45.17 32.37 -8.49
CA GLU A 2 -45.49 31.43 -7.41
C GLU A 2 -44.86 30.06 -7.74
N GLN A 3 -43.91 29.62 -6.92
CA GLN A 3 -43.41 28.25 -6.98
C GLN A 3 -44.44 27.35 -6.29
N HIS A 4 -45.18 26.56 -7.08
CA HIS A 4 -45.95 25.46 -6.51
C HIS A 4 -45.01 24.55 -5.71
N PRO A 5 -45.37 24.16 -4.47
CA PRO A 5 -44.53 23.28 -3.67
C PRO A 5 -44.39 21.93 -4.38
N ILE A 6 -43.16 21.59 -4.77
CA ILE A 6 -42.84 20.26 -5.32
C ILE A 6 -43.14 19.24 -4.23
N LYS A 7 -44.11 18.36 -4.47
CA LYS A 7 -44.41 17.25 -3.56
C LYS A 7 -43.26 16.24 -3.65
N ILE A 8 -42.48 16.11 -2.59
CA ILE A 8 -41.33 15.20 -2.48
C ILE A 8 -41.71 14.06 -1.55
N ASN A 9 -41.58 12.80 -2.01
CA ASN A 9 -41.91 11.63 -1.19
C ASN A 9 -40.66 11.02 -0.54
N LYS A 10 -39.53 10.98 -1.26
CA LYS A 10 -38.29 10.36 -0.77
C LYS A 10 -37.06 11.16 -1.20
N VAL A 11 -36.12 11.33 -0.26
CA VAL A 11 -34.79 11.89 -0.50
C VAL A 11 -33.74 10.92 -0.01
N GLN A 12 -32.74 10.61 -0.83
CA GLN A 12 -31.65 9.70 -0.50
C GLN A 12 -30.31 10.28 -0.94
N ILE A 13 -29.27 10.05 -0.13
CA ILE A 13 -27.87 10.15 -0.56
C ILE A 13 -27.34 8.74 -0.75
N ARG A 14 -26.62 8.52 -1.85
CA ARG A 14 -25.92 7.27 -2.12
C ARG A 14 -24.70 7.52 -2.99
N ASN A 15 -23.82 6.54 -3.08
CA ASN A 15 -22.69 6.57 -4.00
C ASN A 15 -23.18 6.65 -5.46
N LEU A 16 -22.45 7.45 -6.24
CA LEU A 16 -22.65 7.58 -7.68
C LEU A 16 -22.27 6.26 -8.36
N GLN A 17 -23.17 5.75 -9.21
CA GLN A 17 -22.91 4.60 -10.07
C GLN A 17 -22.73 5.06 -11.52
N ILE A 18 -22.09 4.26 -12.37
CA ILE A 18 -21.81 4.71 -13.75
C ILE A 18 -23.09 4.80 -14.59
N GLU A 19 -24.09 3.99 -14.26
CA GLU A 19 -25.42 3.96 -14.89
C GLU A 19 -26.18 5.29 -14.68
N ASP A 20 -25.83 6.03 -13.62
CA ASP A 20 -26.41 7.33 -13.30
C ASP A 20 -25.96 8.46 -14.26
N TYR A 21 -24.88 8.24 -15.02
CA TYR A 21 -24.23 9.28 -15.81
C TYR A 21 -25.18 9.99 -16.78
N ALA A 22 -26.11 9.27 -17.40
CA ALA A 22 -27.08 9.88 -18.33
C ALA A 22 -27.97 10.92 -17.63
N GLN A 23 -28.47 10.63 -16.42
CA GLN A 23 -29.26 11.58 -15.63
C GLN A 23 -28.40 12.70 -15.04
N LEU A 24 -27.20 12.36 -14.57
CA LEU A 24 -26.24 13.31 -14.04
C LEU A 24 -25.89 14.37 -15.11
N SER A 25 -25.60 13.92 -16.33
CA SER A 25 -25.26 14.75 -17.48
C SER A 25 -26.35 15.77 -17.81
N GLN A 26 -27.61 15.33 -17.89
CA GLN A 26 -28.75 16.21 -18.13
C GLN A 26 -28.95 17.25 -17.02
N SER A 27 -28.63 16.88 -15.78
CA SER A 27 -28.74 17.78 -14.63
C SER A 27 -27.67 18.87 -14.66
N PHE A 28 -26.44 18.55 -15.09
CA PHE A 28 -25.36 19.53 -15.29
C PHE A 28 -25.72 20.60 -16.33
N THR A 29 -26.25 20.21 -17.49
CA THR A 29 -26.63 21.14 -18.57
C THR A 29 -27.63 22.20 -18.11
N ARG A 30 -28.51 21.87 -17.15
CA ARG A 30 -29.52 22.79 -16.61
C ARG A 30 -28.99 23.73 -15.53
N VAL A 31 -27.83 23.43 -14.94
CA VAL A 31 -27.23 24.22 -13.84
C VAL A 31 -26.32 25.31 -14.39
N TYR A 32 -25.58 25.05 -15.46
CA TYR A 32 -24.54 25.92 -16.03
C TYR A 32 -24.90 26.42 -17.44
N SER A 33 -26.15 26.86 -17.63
CA SER A 33 -26.68 27.33 -18.93
C SER A 33 -26.02 28.61 -19.48
N ASP A 34 -25.01 29.16 -18.79
CA ASP A 34 -24.27 30.37 -19.14
C ASP A 34 -22.97 30.10 -19.92
N GLY A 35 -22.67 28.83 -20.24
CA GLY A 35 -21.50 28.47 -21.04
C GLY A 35 -20.18 28.51 -20.26
N SER A 36 -20.23 28.54 -18.92
CA SER A 36 -19.04 28.39 -18.08
C SER A 36 -18.65 26.91 -17.87
N ASP A 37 -17.34 26.65 -17.88
CA ASP A 37 -16.65 25.40 -18.23
C ASP A 37 -16.91 24.16 -17.34
N VAL A 38 -16.62 23.01 -17.98
CA VAL A 38 -16.37 21.64 -17.50
C VAL A 38 -17.60 20.75 -17.26
N PHE A 39 -18.02 20.10 -18.35
CA PHE A 39 -18.79 18.87 -18.28
C PHE A 39 -17.85 17.70 -17.95
N TRP A 40 -18.06 17.03 -16.81
CA TRP A 40 -17.35 15.79 -16.52
C TRP A 40 -17.74 14.73 -17.53
N THR A 41 -16.79 14.32 -18.36
CA THR A 41 -17.00 13.25 -19.34
C THR A 41 -17.30 11.92 -18.66
N HIS A 42 -17.93 11.01 -19.39
CA HIS A 42 -18.19 9.65 -18.92
C HIS A 42 -16.91 8.96 -18.44
N ALA A 43 -15.79 9.19 -19.14
CA ALA A 43 -14.49 8.66 -18.76
C ALA A 43 -13.99 9.23 -17.43
N GLN A 44 -14.14 10.54 -17.20
CA GLN A 44 -13.75 11.20 -15.96
C GLN A 44 -14.60 10.73 -14.77
N ILE A 45 -15.92 10.64 -14.92
CA ILE A 45 -16.81 10.10 -13.89
C ILE A 45 -16.47 8.64 -13.59
N LYS A 46 -16.28 7.81 -14.62
CA LYS A 46 -15.87 6.41 -14.45
C LYS A 46 -14.53 6.30 -13.72
N LYS A 47 -13.57 7.19 -14.01
CA LYS A 47 -12.28 7.24 -13.32
C LYS A 47 -12.45 7.58 -11.84
N LEU A 48 -13.22 8.60 -11.50
CA LEU A 48 -13.50 8.99 -10.11
C LEU A 48 -14.17 7.87 -9.30
N ILE A 49 -15.18 7.22 -9.88
CA ILE A 49 -15.85 6.06 -9.26
C ILE A 49 -14.84 4.92 -9.05
N SER A 50 -13.94 4.69 -10.02
CA SER A 50 -12.96 3.60 -9.93
C SER A 50 -11.85 3.85 -8.91
N ILE A 51 -11.42 5.09 -8.70
CA ILE A 51 -10.31 5.39 -7.78
C ILE A 51 -10.77 5.69 -6.36
N PHE A 52 -11.99 6.22 -6.18
CA PHE A 52 -12.51 6.58 -4.86
C PHE A 52 -14.05 6.59 -4.85
N PRO A 53 -14.70 5.42 -4.90
CA PRO A 53 -16.15 5.31 -5.01
C PRO A 53 -16.91 5.95 -3.83
N GLU A 54 -16.35 5.87 -2.62
CA GLU A 54 -16.93 6.42 -1.39
C GLU A 54 -17.01 7.95 -1.44
N GLY A 55 -16.07 8.58 -2.15
CA GLY A 55 -15.97 10.04 -2.30
C GLY A 55 -16.90 10.65 -3.35
N GLN A 56 -17.61 9.82 -4.14
CA GLN A 56 -18.51 10.28 -5.20
C GLN A 56 -19.96 9.99 -4.80
N ILE A 57 -20.74 11.03 -4.55
CA ILE A 57 -22.12 10.88 -4.08
C ILE A 57 -23.11 11.67 -4.92
N VAL A 58 -24.35 11.16 -4.96
CA VAL A 58 -25.50 11.82 -5.55
C VAL A 58 -26.63 11.98 -4.56
N THR A 59 -27.37 13.08 -4.70
CA THR A 59 -28.67 13.25 -4.04
C THR A 59 -29.78 12.86 -5.01
N VAL A 60 -30.60 11.90 -4.60
CA VAL A 60 -31.74 11.39 -5.36
C VAL A 60 -33.04 11.83 -4.70
N VAL A 61 -33.94 12.44 -5.47
CA VAL A 61 -35.28 12.84 -5.04
C VAL A 61 -36.30 12.15 -5.95
N ASP A 62 -37.15 11.29 -5.38
CA ASP A 62 -38.15 10.51 -6.11
C ASP A 62 -37.58 9.87 -7.40
N ASP A 63 -36.47 9.12 -7.24
CA ASP A 63 -35.70 8.41 -8.27
C ASP A 63 -35.01 9.28 -9.34
N LYS A 64 -34.97 10.61 -9.13
CA LYS A 64 -34.24 11.55 -9.99
C LYS A 64 -33.00 12.05 -9.29
N ILE A 65 -31.86 12.03 -9.98
CA ILE A 65 -30.64 12.69 -9.49
C ILE A 65 -30.83 14.19 -9.59
N VAL A 66 -30.71 14.88 -8.46
CA VAL A 66 -30.89 16.33 -8.36
C VAL A 66 -29.66 17.05 -7.82
N GLY A 67 -28.60 16.32 -7.49
CA GLY A 67 -27.34 16.87 -7.02
C GLY A 67 -26.21 15.86 -7.01
N CYS A 68 -24.99 16.37 -7.04
CA CYS A 68 -23.77 15.58 -7.03
C CYS A 68 -22.70 16.28 -6.19
N ALA A 69 -21.85 15.49 -5.54
CA ALA A 69 -20.64 15.95 -4.88
C ALA A 69 -19.50 14.97 -5.18
N LEU A 70 -18.39 15.49 -5.73
CA LEU A 70 -17.22 14.71 -6.14
C LEU A 70 -16.01 15.08 -5.30
N SER A 71 -15.22 14.08 -4.88
CA SER A 71 -14.11 14.29 -3.94
C SER A 71 -12.92 13.40 -4.27
N ILE A 72 -11.70 13.78 -3.87
CA ILE A 72 -10.49 12.95 -3.93
C ILE A 72 -9.70 13.09 -2.63
N ILE A 73 -8.78 12.17 -2.35
CA ILE A 73 -7.86 12.26 -1.22
C ILE A 73 -6.52 12.85 -1.71
N LEU A 74 -5.96 13.78 -0.97
CA LEU A 74 -4.70 14.46 -1.28
C LEU A 74 -3.81 14.59 -0.04
N ASP A 75 -2.52 14.86 -0.27
CA ASP A 75 -1.60 15.25 0.80
C ASP A 75 -1.81 16.71 1.19
N TYR A 76 -1.95 16.96 2.48
CA TYR A 76 -2.13 18.29 3.05
C TYR A 76 -1.09 19.30 2.57
N ASP A 77 0.18 18.90 2.50
CA ASP A 77 1.27 19.80 2.12
C ASP A 77 1.17 20.27 0.66
N LYS A 78 0.48 19.52 -0.20
CA LYS A 78 0.24 19.89 -1.60
C LYS A 78 -0.88 20.92 -1.76
N VAL A 79 -1.80 21.04 -0.79
CA VAL A 79 -3.01 21.87 -0.91
C VAL A 79 -3.20 22.91 0.20
N LYS A 80 -2.32 22.95 1.20
CA LYS A 80 -2.40 23.93 2.31
C LYS A 80 -2.13 25.38 1.90
N ASN A 81 -1.49 25.59 0.75
CA ASN A 81 -1.05 26.87 0.19
C ASN A 81 -1.73 27.17 -1.14
N ASP A 82 -1.28 28.19 -1.87
CA ASP A 82 -1.79 28.52 -3.21
C ASP A 82 -1.59 27.35 -4.17
N HIS A 83 -2.68 26.97 -4.83
CA HIS A 83 -2.71 25.97 -5.88
C HIS A 83 -3.86 26.33 -6.85
N THR A 84 -3.88 25.70 -8.02
CA THR A 84 -4.95 25.88 -9.01
C THR A 84 -5.87 24.67 -9.06
N TYR A 85 -7.08 24.87 -9.57
CA TYR A 85 -8.02 23.78 -9.83
C TYR A 85 -7.40 22.70 -10.72
N ALA A 86 -6.71 23.09 -11.79
CA ALA A 86 -6.01 22.17 -12.69
C ALA A 86 -4.86 21.40 -12.02
N GLN A 87 -4.15 22.02 -11.06
CA GLN A 87 -3.14 21.31 -10.27
C GLN A 87 -3.77 20.25 -9.38
N VAL A 88 -4.90 20.56 -8.74
CA VAL A 88 -5.59 19.61 -7.85
C VAL A 88 -6.22 18.45 -8.63
N THR A 89 -6.84 18.71 -9.77
CA THR A 89 -7.47 17.66 -10.58
C THR A 89 -6.50 16.93 -11.49
N GLY A 90 -5.22 17.31 -11.53
CA GLY A 90 -4.24 16.76 -12.46
C GLY A 90 -4.62 17.00 -13.91
N LYS A 91 -5.13 18.21 -14.23
CA LYS A 91 -5.79 18.54 -15.50
C LYS A 91 -6.92 17.55 -15.83
N GLU A 92 -7.75 17.30 -14.82
CA GLU A 92 -8.93 16.41 -14.89
C GLU A 92 -8.61 14.92 -15.17
N THR A 93 -7.35 14.50 -15.00
CA THR A 93 -6.96 13.08 -15.03
C THR A 93 -7.15 12.39 -13.67
N PHE A 94 -7.20 13.18 -12.60
CA PHE A 94 -7.26 12.77 -11.19
C PHE A 94 -6.10 11.88 -10.75
N ASN A 95 -4.95 11.95 -11.44
CA ASN A 95 -3.72 11.25 -11.05
C ASN A 95 -3.07 11.79 -9.76
N THR A 96 -3.61 12.89 -9.24
CA THR A 96 -3.22 13.51 -7.97
C THR A 96 -3.83 12.81 -6.76
N HIS A 97 -4.90 12.02 -6.97
CA HIS A 97 -5.52 11.23 -5.91
C HIS A 97 -4.47 10.32 -5.25
N ASN A 98 -4.35 10.44 -3.93
CA ASN A 98 -3.49 9.61 -3.11
C ASN A 98 -4.34 8.92 -2.04
N PRO A 99 -4.59 7.60 -2.11
CA PRO A 99 -5.31 6.86 -1.08
C PRO A 99 -4.67 7.00 0.32
N GLU A 100 -3.35 7.16 0.37
CA GLU A 100 -2.56 7.36 1.60
C GLU A 100 -2.47 8.83 2.04
N GLY A 101 -3.18 9.73 1.35
CA GLY A 101 -3.23 11.14 1.70
C GLY A 101 -4.05 11.38 2.97
N ASN A 102 -4.03 12.62 3.46
CA ASN A 102 -4.63 12.98 4.74
C ASN A 102 -5.68 14.10 4.66
N ILE A 103 -6.10 14.49 3.45
CA ILE A 103 -7.12 15.52 3.22
C ILE A 103 -8.17 15.01 2.25
N LEU A 104 -9.45 15.15 2.61
CA LEU A 104 -10.57 15.00 1.67
C LEU A 104 -10.74 16.30 0.89
N TYR A 105 -10.39 16.30 -0.39
CA TYR A 105 -10.52 17.48 -1.24
C TYR A 105 -11.83 17.44 -2.05
N GLY A 106 -12.67 18.46 -1.89
CA GLY A 106 -13.91 18.61 -2.66
C GLY A 106 -13.65 19.20 -4.04
N ILE A 107 -13.98 18.45 -5.09
CA ILE A 107 -13.80 18.89 -6.49
C ILE A 107 -15.04 19.63 -7.00
N GLU A 108 -16.22 19.10 -6.73
CA GLU A 108 -17.49 19.63 -7.23
C GLU A 108 -18.60 19.47 -6.19
N VAL A 109 -19.55 20.41 -6.19
CA VAL A 109 -20.85 20.25 -5.55
C VAL A 109 -21.91 21.07 -6.28
N PHE A 110 -23.00 20.42 -6.68
CA PHE A 110 -24.14 21.13 -7.26
C PHE A 110 -25.49 20.57 -6.82
N ILE A 111 -26.51 21.44 -6.85
CA ILE A 111 -27.92 21.11 -6.71
C ILE A 111 -28.68 21.73 -7.89
N HIS A 112 -29.49 20.92 -8.55
CA HIS A 112 -30.38 21.33 -9.63
C HIS A 112 -31.25 22.53 -9.20
N PRO A 113 -31.39 23.61 -10.00
CA PRO A 113 -32.03 24.86 -9.58
C PRO A 113 -33.44 24.69 -9.01
N GLY A 114 -34.25 23.80 -9.61
CA GLY A 114 -35.60 23.48 -9.13
C GLY A 114 -35.69 22.80 -7.76
N TYR A 115 -34.57 22.36 -7.18
CA TYR A 115 -34.52 21.69 -5.86
C TYR A 115 -33.67 22.48 -4.85
N ARG A 116 -33.33 23.73 -5.16
CA ARG A 116 -32.64 24.64 -4.21
C ARG A 116 -33.60 25.07 -3.09
N GLY A 117 -33.04 25.48 -1.94
CA GLY A 117 -33.83 25.85 -0.76
C GLY A 117 -34.28 24.66 0.12
N LEU A 118 -34.11 23.43 -0.35
CA LEU A 118 -34.48 22.20 0.37
C LEU A 118 -33.38 21.64 1.29
N ARG A 119 -32.30 22.41 1.51
CA ARG A 119 -31.11 22.02 2.30
C ARG A 119 -30.45 20.71 1.83
N LEU A 120 -30.63 20.29 0.58
CA LEU A 120 -30.05 19.07 0.03
C LEU A 120 -28.51 19.09 0.01
N ALA A 121 -27.92 20.25 -0.32
CA ALA A 121 -26.46 20.41 -0.29
C ALA A 121 -25.87 20.18 1.11
N ARG A 122 -26.58 20.56 2.18
CA ARG A 122 -26.13 20.33 3.55
C ARG A 122 -25.96 18.84 3.85
N ARG A 123 -26.89 18.00 3.37
CA ARG A 123 -26.80 16.55 3.53
C ARG A 123 -25.54 15.97 2.85
N MET A 124 -25.16 16.49 1.68
CA MET A 124 -23.92 16.08 1.00
C MET A 124 -22.67 16.47 1.78
N TYR A 125 -22.68 17.64 2.44
CA TYR A 125 -21.58 18.05 3.31
C TYR A 125 -21.53 17.26 4.62
N GLU A 126 -22.67 16.91 5.20
CA GLU A 126 -22.76 15.99 6.36
C GLU A 126 -22.15 14.63 6.00
N TYR A 127 -22.50 14.05 4.85
CA TYR A 127 -21.87 12.82 4.36
C TYR A 127 -20.34 12.96 4.20
N ARG A 128 -19.85 14.07 3.61
CA ARG A 128 -18.40 14.29 3.46
C ARG A 128 -17.68 14.38 4.81
N LYS A 129 -18.33 14.97 5.83
CA LYS A 129 -17.79 15.02 7.21
C LYS A 129 -17.71 13.63 7.81
N GLU A 130 -18.77 12.84 7.71
CA GLU A 130 -18.78 11.43 8.17
C GLU A 130 -17.72 10.59 7.44
N LEU A 131 -17.56 10.77 6.13
CA LEU A 131 -16.53 10.09 5.35
C LEU A 131 -15.12 10.51 5.78
N CYS A 132 -14.90 11.81 6.01
CA CYS A 132 -13.62 12.34 6.50
C CYS A 132 -13.26 11.76 7.87
N GLU A 133 -14.23 11.64 8.77
CA GLU A 133 -14.08 11.02 10.08
C GLU A 133 -13.80 9.52 9.98
N THR A 134 -14.58 8.79 9.17
CA THR A 134 -14.45 7.33 8.97
C THR A 134 -13.09 6.95 8.42
N LEU A 135 -12.57 7.75 7.48
CA LEU A 135 -11.25 7.53 6.88
C LEU A 135 -10.10 8.11 7.74
N ASN A 136 -10.39 8.64 8.94
CA ASN A 136 -9.43 9.32 9.80
C ASN A 136 -8.57 10.37 9.06
N LEU A 137 -9.21 11.15 8.18
CA LEU A 137 -8.56 12.25 7.45
C LEU A 137 -8.53 13.50 8.33
N LYS A 138 -7.52 14.34 8.13
CA LYS A 138 -7.27 15.52 8.98
C LYS A 138 -8.32 16.61 8.81
N ALA A 139 -8.79 16.81 7.59
CA ALA A 139 -9.74 17.86 7.26
C ALA A 139 -10.37 17.65 5.87
N ILE A 140 -11.46 18.39 5.62
CA ILE A 140 -12.02 18.60 4.28
C ILE A 140 -11.52 19.95 3.77
N MET A 141 -11.00 20.01 2.54
CA MET A 141 -10.55 21.26 1.91
C MET A 141 -11.12 21.43 0.50
N PHE A 142 -11.34 22.66 0.06
CA PHE A 142 -11.64 23.00 -1.33
C PHE A 142 -11.48 24.50 -1.59
N GLY A 143 -11.33 24.88 -2.87
CA GLY A 143 -11.35 26.27 -3.31
C GLY A 143 -12.78 26.70 -3.66
N GLY A 144 -13.35 27.62 -2.89
CA GLY A 144 -14.67 28.19 -3.14
C GLY A 144 -14.59 29.52 -3.89
N ARG A 145 -15.40 29.65 -4.95
CA ARG A 145 -15.63 30.93 -5.65
C ARG A 145 -16.30 31.94 -4.71
N ILE A 146 -16.16 33.24 -5.02
CA ILE A 146 -16.86 34.36 -4.35
C ILE A 146 -17.58 35.21 -5.40
N PRO A 147 -18.61 34.66 -6.08
CA PRO A 147 -19.12 35.18 -7.34
C PRO A 147 -19.73 36.59 -7.23
N ASN A 148 -20.11 37.04 -6.04
CA ASN A 148 -20.61 38.41 -5.85
C ASN A 148 -19.49 39.45 -5.67
N TYR A 149 -18.21 39.06 -5.61
CA TYR A 149 -17.11 39.96 -5.30
C TYR A 149 -16.89 41.06 -6.34
N HIS A 150 -17.12 40.80 -7.63
CA HIS A 150 -17.04 41.83 -8.68
C HIS A 150 -17.87 43.09 -8.39
N LYS A 151 -18.98 42.97 -7.64
CA LYS A 151 -19.85 44.10 -7.25
C LYS A 151 -19.21 45.04 -6.22
N TYR A 152 -18.15 44.59 -5.56
CA TYR A 152 -17.48 45.27 -4.44
C TYR A 152 -15.98 45.48 -4.67
N ALA A 153 -15.41 44.92 -5.75
CA ALA A 153 -13.97 44.91 -6.01
C ALA A 153 -13.34 46.32 -6.08
N ASP A 154 -14.10 47.33 -6.53
CA ASP A 154 -13.63 48.73 -6.59
C ASP A 154 -13.64 49.43 -5.22
N LYS A 155 -14.28 48.83 -4.21
CA LYS A 155 -14.54 49.46 -2.91
C LYS A 155 -13.77 48.81 -1.75
N MET A 156 -13.41 47.54 -1.86
CA MET A 156 -12.79 46.79 -0.77
C MET A 156 -11.97 45.61 -1.29
N ARG A 157 -10.97 45.20 -0.51
CA ARG A 157 -10.13 44.03 -0.81
C ARG A 157 -10.86 42.72 -0.47
N PRO A 158 -10.42 41.54 -0.99
CA PRO A 158 -11.09 40.27 -0.71
C PRO A 158 -11.19 39.96 0.79
N LYS A 159 -10.14 40.31 1.56
CA LYS A 159 -10.13 40.15 3.02
C LYS A 159 -11.29 40.91 3.71
N GLU A 160 -11.55 42.15 3.30
CA GLU A 160 -12.61 42.99 3.86
C GLU A 160 -13.99 42.46 3.43
N TYR A 161 -14.12 42.04 2.18
CA TYR A 161 -15.33 41.38 1.66
C TYR A 161 -15.69 40.13 2.47
N ILE A 162 -14.73 39.22 2.67
CA ILE A 162 -14.91 37.97 3.43
C ILE A 162 -15.34 38.26 4.87
N ALA A 163 -14.76 39.29 5.51
CA ALA A 163 -15.12 39.68 6.87
C ALA A 163 -16.59 40.15 6.95
N ARG A 164 -17.03 40.97 5.99
CA ARG A 164 -18.42 41.43 5.92
C ARG A 164 -19.41 40.31 5.59
N VAL A 165 -19.03 39.35 4.75
CA VAL A 165 -19.83 38.14 4.52
C VAL A 165 -19.98 37.31 5.80
N ARG A 166 -18.88 37.14 6.55
CA ARG A 166 -18.89 36.43 7.85
C ARG A 166 -19.79 37.13 8.87
N GLN A 167 -19.81 38.46 8.87
CA GLN A 167 -20.68 39.29 9.73
C GLN A 167 -22.13 39.39 9.21
N ARG A 168 -22.45 38.77 8.08
CA ARG A 168 -23.77 38.80 7.40
C ARG A 168 -24.19 40.20 6.90
N GLU A 169 -23.23 41.12 6.73
CA GLU A 169 -23.48 42.42 6.11
C GLU A 169 -23.59 42.31 4.58
N ILE A 170 -22.86 41.35 3.99
CA ILE A 170 -22.88 41.04 2.56
C ILE A 170 -23.33 39.60 2.37
N TYR A 171 -24.22 39.38 1.40
CA TYR A 171 -24.59 38.03 0.97
C TYR A 171 -23.76 37.59 -0.24
N ASP A 172 -22.95 36.56 -0.05
CA ASP A 172 -22.30 35.81 -1.12
C ASP A 172 -22.88 34.38 -1.17
N PRO A 173 -23.45 33.92 -2.30
CA PRO A 173 -24.19 32.66 -2.34
C PRO A 173 -23.33 31.43 -2.05
N VAL A 174 -22.03 31.47 -2.41
CA VAL A 174 -21.11 30.35 -2.17
C VAL A 174 -20.54 30.48 -0.76
N LEU A 175 -19.90 31.61 -0.45
CA LEU A 175 -19.18 31.75 0.81
C LEU A 175 -20.13 31.71 2.02
N THR A 176 -21.30 32.35 1.94
CA THR A 176 -22.29 32.31 3.04
C THR A 176 -22.74 30.87 3.33
N PHE A 177 -22.98 30.09 2.26
CA PHE A 177 -23.40 28.70 2.40
C PHE A 177 -22.29 27.86 3.06
N GLN A 178 -21.04 27.99 2.64
CA GLN A 178 -19.94 27.20 3.21
C GLN A 178 -19.68 27.55 4.68
N LEU A 179 -19.70 28.84 5.03
CA LEU A 179 -19.60 29.29 6.42
C LEU A 179 -20.75 28.73 7.30
N SER A 180 -21.95 28.58 6.74
CA SER A 180 -23.09 27.98 7.47
C SER A 180 -22.99 26.47 7.66
N ASN A 181 -22.04 25.80 6.99
CA ASN A 181 -21.72 24.38 7.15
C ASN A 181 -20.42 24.18 7.96
N ASP A 182 -20.05 25.16 8.80
CA ASP A 182 -18.88 25.15 9.69
C ASP A 182 -17.51 25.14 9.00
N PHE A 183 -17.46 25.46 7.71
CA PHE A 183 -16.19 25.71 7.04
C PHE A 183 -15.66 27.09 7.42
N HIS A 184 -14.34 27.21 7.59
CA HIS A 184 -13.67 28.48 7.78
C HIS A 184 -12.77 28.80 6.59
N VAL A 185 -12.62 30.10 6.31
CA VAL A 185 -11.66 30.56 5.30
C VAL A 185 -10.27 30.49 5.90
N ARG A 186 -9.43 29.62 5.33
CA ARG A 186 -8.03 29.44 5.71
C ARG A 186 -7.12 30.44 5.00
N LYS A 187 -7.36 30.69 3.71
CA LYS A 187 -6.53 31.56 2.87
C LYS A 187 -7.33 32.11 1.68
N VAL A 188 -6.96 33.29 1.21
CA VAL A 188 -7.38 33.80 -0.09
C VAL A 188 -6.34 33.37 -1.12
N MET A 189 -6.78 32.66 -2.14
CA MET A 189 -5.97 32.20 -3.27
C MET A 189 -6.21 33.08 -4.49
N THR A 190 -5.16 33.30 -5.28
CA THR A 190 -5.23 33.98 -6.58
C THR A 190 -5.07 32.97 -7.70
N ASN A 191 -5.83 33.12 -8.79
CA ASN A 191 -5.79 32.27 -9.98
C ASN A 191 -6.10 30.78 -9.69
N TYR A 192 -6.90 30.49 -8.66
CA TYR A 192 -7.39 29.13 -8.42
C TYR A 192 -8.19 28.60 -9.63
N LEU A 193 -9.10 29.45 -10.14
CA LEU A 193 -9.82 29.30 -11.40
C LEU A 193 -9.52 30.52 -12.28
N PRO A 194 -8.61 30.41 -13.26
CA PRO A 194 -8.18 31.56 -14.06
C PRO A 194 -9.31 32.26 -14.81
N ASN A 195 -10.36 31.55 -15.22
CA ASN A 195 -11.46 32.12 -16.00
C ASN A 195 -12.60 32.71 -15.13
N ASP A 196 -12.43 32.78 -13.81
CA ASP A 196 -13.46 33.29 -12.90
C ASP A 196 -13.46 34.82 -12.77
N GLU A 197 -14.06 35.48 -13.77
CA GLU A 197 -14.20 36.94 -13.83
C GLU A 197 -15.10 37.51 -12.71
N GLU A 198 -16.14 36.76 -12.30
CA GLU A 198 -17.07 37.18 -11.25
C GLU A 198 -16.40 37.29 -9.88
N SER A 199 -15.46 36.39 -9.60
CA SER A 199 -14.65 36.44 -8.38
C SER A 199 -13.36 37.25 -8.54
N LYS A 200 -13.13 37.89 -9.70
CA LYS A 200 -11.88 38.60 -10.03
C LYS A 200 -10.63 37.72 -9.85
N HIS A 201 -10.72 36.46 -10.27
CA HIS A 201 -9.69 35.42 -10.13
C HIS A 201 -9.28 35.08 -8.68
N TYR A 202 -10.05 35.55 -7.68
CA TYR A 202 -9.86 35.16 -6.28
C TYR A 202 -10.71 33.93 -5.92
N ALA A 203 -10.19 33.10 -5.03
CA ALA A 203 -10.95 32.03 -4.39
C ALA A 203 -10.64 31.98 -2.89
N CYS A 204 -11.56 31.44 -2.11
CA CYS A 204 -11.33 31.14 -0.70
C CYS A 204 -10.94 29.67 -0.56
N LEU A 205 -9.75 29.38 -0.03
CA LEU A 205 -9.42 28.05 0.47
C LEU A 205 -10.22 27.83 1.75
N LEU A 206 -11.24 26.98 1.67
CA LEU A 206 -12.14 26.65 2.75
C LEU A 206 -11.72 25.32 3.38
N GLN A 207 -11.85 25.24 4.71
CA GLN A 207 -11.49 24.06 5.47
C GLN A 207 -12.53 23.75 6.55
N TRP A 208 -12.83 22.47 6.74
CA TRP A 208 -13.49 21.94 7.91
C TRP A 208 -12.54 20.97 8.60
N ASP A 209 -12.29 21.18 9.90
CA ASP A 209 -11.34 20.37 10.67
C ASP A 209 -12.04 19.16 11.26
N ASN A 210 -11.45 17.97 11.06
CA ASN A 210 -11.90 16.77 11.73
C ASN A 210 -11.34 16.78 13.17
N ILE A 211 -12.21 17.04 14.14
CA ILE A 211 -11.84 17.10 15.57
C ILE A 211 -11.47 15.73 16.15
N TYR A 212 -11.84 14.64 15.47
CA TYR A 212 -11.53 13.27 15.86
C TYR A 212 -10.27 12.73 15.18
N TYR A 213 -9.63 13.52 14.32
CA TYR A 213 -8.40 13.10 13.65
C TYR A 213 -7.34 12.72 14.68
N GLN A 214 -6.87 11.48 14.58
CA GLN A 214 -5.69 11.02 15.30
C GLN A 214 -4.57 10.78 14.28
N PRO A 215 -3.39 11.41 14.45
CA PRO A 215 -2.27 11.07 13.59
C PRO A 215 -2.02 9.56 13.72
N PRO A 216 -1.73 8.85 12.60
CA PRO A 216 -1.35 7.46 12.68
C PRO A 216 -0.30 7.32 13.76
N THR A 217 -0.59 6.54 14.80
CA THR A 217 0.44 6.17 15.76
C THR A 217 1.47 5.40 14.95
N GLN A 218 2.62 6.03 14.67
CA GLN A 218 3.82 5.23 14.49
C GLN A 218 3.85 4.35 15.72
N GLU A 219 3.63 3.05 15.56
CA GLU A 219 3.99 2.11 16.60
C GLU A 219 5.46 2.39 16.89
N TYR A 220 5.70 3.14 17.96
CA TYR A 220 7.02 3.33 18.51
C TYR A 220 7.35 2.00 19.18
N ILE A 221 7.58 0.97 18.35
CA ILE A 221 8.33 -0.19 18.76
C ILE A 221 9.67 0.41 19.14
N ASN A 222 9.93 0.55 20.43
CA ASN A 222 11.28 0.88 20.90
C ASN A 222 12.20 -0.10 20.17
N PRO A 223 13.08 0.37 19.26
CA PRO A 223 13.83 -0.53 18.40
C PRO A 223 14.59 -1.46 19.34
N LYS A 224 14.28 -2.75 19.23
CA LYS A 224 14.84 -3.75 20.12
C LYS A 224 16.36 -3.64 20.00
N THR A 225 17.04 -3.20 21.06
CA THR A 225 18.50 -2.97 21.01
C THR A 225 19.29 -4.27 21.01
N THR A 226 18.61 -5.40 21.23
CA THR A 226 19.18 -6.74 21.21
C THR A 226 18.25 -7.65 20.43
N VAL A 227 18.79 -8.29 19.41
CA VAL A 227 18.12 -9.31 18.60
C VAL A 227 18.77 -10.65 18.90
N ARG A 228 17.97 -11.66 19.24
CA ARG A 228 18.46 -13.03 19.47
C ARG A 228 18.17 -13.92 18.26
N VAL A 229 19.16 -14.65 17.78
CA VAL A 229 19.03 -15.48 16.58
C VAL A 229 19.41 -16.93 16.89
N GLY A 230 18.52 -17.86 16.53
CA GLY A 230 18.80 -19.29 16.51
C GLY A 230 19.26 -19.77 15.14
N LEU A 231 20.25 -20.67 15.13
CA LEU A 231 20.85 -21.22 13.93
C LEU A 231 20.61 -22.71 13.88
N VAL A 232 19.92 -23.19 12.85
CA VAL A 232 19.67 -24.63 12.67
C VAL A 232 20.78 -25.23 11.84
N GLN A 233 21.57 -26.13 12.44
CA GLN A 233 22.48 -26.98 11.70
C GLN A 233 21.76 -28.28 11.34
N TRP A 234 21.35 -28.38 10.07
CA TRP A 234 20.43 -29.42 9.63
C TRP A 234 21.17 -30.68 9.19
N GLN A 235 20.94 -31.81 9.87
CA GLN A 235 21.54 -33.07 9.45
C GLN A 235 20.73 -33.69 8.29
N MET A 236 21.37 -33.81 7.13
CA MET A 236 20.80 -34.48 5.97
C MET A 236 20.61 -35.97 6.26
N ARG A 237 19.36 -36.41 6.33
CA ARG A 237 18.90 -37.80 6.44
C ARG A 237 17.58 -37.94 5.70
N SER A 238 17.28 -39.10 5.13
CA SER A 238 16.01 -39.30 4.42
C SER A 238 14.81 -39.32 5.37
N TYR A 239 13.73 -38.66 4.96
CA TYR A 239 12.44 -38.69 5.65
C TYR A 239 11.37 -39.30 4.74
N LYS A 240 10.45 -40.09 5.31
CA LYS A 240 9.43 -40.80 4.52
C LYS A 240 8.23 -39.91 4.24
N THR A 241 7.92 -38.97 5.11
CA THR A 241 6.76 -38.09 4.96
C THR A 241 7.14 -36.64 5.21
N LEU A 242 6.26 -35.73 4.78
CA LEU A 242 6.41 -34.32 5.13
C LEU A 242 6.22 -34.10 6.63
N ASP A 243 5.37 -34.92 7.28
CA ASP A 243 5.17 -34.86 8.72
C ASP A 243 6.45 -35.26 9.47
N ASP A 244 7.17 -36.29 9.02
CA ASP A 244 8.48 -36.67 9.59
C ASP A 244 9.49 -35.50 9.52
N LEU A 245 9.47 -34.75 8.40
CA LEU A 245 10.31 -33.56 8.23
C LEU A 245 9.91 -32.48 9.23
N PHE A 246 8.60 -32.22 9.35
CA PHE A 246 8.09 -31.16 10.21
C PHE A 246 8.17 -31.46 11.70
N GLU A 247 8.18 -32.72 12.11
CA GLU A 247 8.50 -33.12 13.49
C GLU A 247 9.90 -32.63 13.88
N GLN A 248 10.87 -32.73 12.96
CA GLN A 248 12.22 -32.23 13.19
C GLN A 248 12.31 -30.70 13.10
N VAL A 249 11.60 -30.08 12.15
CA VAL A 249 11.53 -28.61 12.05
C VAL A 249 10.96 -28.01 13.33
N GLU A 250 9.82 -28.53 13.79
CA GLU A 250 9.14 -28.06 14.99
C GLU A 250 10.01 -28.21 16.23
N PHE A 251 10.72 -29.33 16.39
CA PHE A 251 11.69 -29.50 17.49
C PHE A 251 12.71 -28.35 17.55
N PHE A 252 13.28 -27.93 16.42
CA PHE A 252 14.23 -26.82 16.39
C PHE A 252 13.56 -25.47 16.66
N VAL A 253 12.36 -25.24 16.12
CA VAL A 253 11.62 -24.00 16.33
C VAL A 253 11.25 -23.85 17.81
N ASP A 254 10.69 -24.90 18.42
CA ASP A 254 10.32 -24.97 19.83
C ASP A 254 11.55 -24.69 20.72
N ALA A 255 12.62 -25.46 20.53
CA ALA A 255 13.85 -25.30 21.31
C ALA A 255 14.46 -23.89 21.20
N VAL A 256 14.43 -23.28 20.01
CA VAL A 256 14.94 -21.91 19.80
C VAL A 256 14.01 -20.85 20.38
N SER A 257 12.69 -21.10 20.35
CA SER A 257 11.66 -20.21 20.91
C SER A 257 11.71 -20.14 22.44
N ASP A 258 12.06 -21.24 23.12
CA ASP A 258 12.27 -21.29 24.58
C ASP A 258 13.35 -20.30 25.06
N TYR A 259 14.35 -20.04 24.23
CA TYR A 259 15.38 -19.01 24.49
C TYR A 259 14.92 -17.59 24.18
N LYS A 260 13.64 -17.38 23.82
CA LYS A 260 13.04 -16.11 23.38
C LYS A 260 13.79 -15.52 22.19
N SER A 261 14.16 -16.37 21.25
CA SER A 261 14.82 -15.94 20.02
C SER A 261 13.86 -15.14 19.15
N ASP A 262 14.39 -14.13 18.48
CA ASP A 262 13.65 -13.28 17.54
C ASP A 262 13.58 -13.90 16.15
N PHE A 263 14.66 -14.57 15.76
CA PHE A 263 14.76 -15.27 14.49
C PHE A 263 15.23 -16.70 14.68
N VAL A 264 14.81 -17.57 13.78
CA VAL A 264 15.45 -18.86 13.51
C VAL A 264 15.78 -18.97 12.02
N LEU A 265 17.02 -19.39 11.71
CA LEU A 265 17.48 -19.60 10.33
C LEU A 265 17.65 -21.09 10.03
N PHE A 266 16.94 -21.57 9.01
CA PHE A 266 17.13 -22.88 8.42
C PHE A 266 18.11 -22.84 7.23
N PRO A 267 18.80 -23.95 6.92
CA PRO A 267 19.72 -24.02 5.77
C PRO A 267 19.06 -24.06 4.39
N GLU A 268 19.86 -23.83 3.35
CA GLU A 268 19.45 -24.06 1.96
C GLU A 268 19.12 -25.55 1.74
N TYR A 269 18.04 -25.79 0.97
CA TYR A 269 17.53 -27.13 0.67
C TYR A 269 17.32 -28.01 1.90
N PHE A 270 16.86 -27.45 3.01
CA PHE A 270 16.54 -28.23 4.22
C PHE A 270 15.51 -29.35 3.94
N ASN A 271 14.67 -29.20 2.91
CA ASN A 271 13.67 -30.18 2.49
C ASN A 271 14.20 -31.26 1.52
N ALA A 272 15.46 -31.19 1.09
CA ALA A 272 16.10 -32.20 0.25
C ALA A 272 15.98 -33.66 0.74
N PRO A 273 15.93 -33.96 2.05
CA PRO A 273 15.55 -35.27 2.56
C PRO A 273 14.35 -35.96 1.91
N LEU A 274 13.34 -35.19 1.46
CA LEU A 274 12.14 -35.73 0.81
C LEU A 274 12.39 -36.19 -0.62
N MET A 275 13.53 -35.82 -1.20
CA MET A 275 13.91 -36.18 -2.57
C MET A 275 14.10 -37.68 -2.76
N SER A 276 14.33 -38.44 -1.68
CA SER A 276 14.43 -39.91 -1.74
C SER A 276 13.18 -40.59 -2.33
N LYS A 277 12.01 -39.93 -2.29
CA LYS A 277 10.77 -40.41 -2.93
C LYS A 277 10.80 -40.38 -4.46
N PHE A 278 11.76 -39.66 -5.04
CA PHE A 278 11.89 -39.45 -6.47
C PHE A 278 13.21 -40.03 -7.00
N ASN A 279 13.82 -40.97 -6.27
CA ASN A 279 15.07 -41.64 -6.67
C ASN A 279 14.95 -42.46 -7.96
N ASP A 280 13.72 -42.83 -8.34
CA ASP A 280 13.40 -43.50 -9.61
C ASP A 280 13.43 -42.56 -10.82
N LYS A 281 13.55 -41.25 -10.59
CA LYS A 281 13.52 -40.20 -11.61
C LYS A 281 14.91 -39.59 -11.79
N GLY A 282 15.14 -38.97 -12.95
CA GLY A 282 16.33 -38.14 -13.18
C GLY A 282 16.32 -36.87 -12.31
N GLU A 283 17.51 -36.31 -12.09
CA GLU A 283 17.79 -35.15 -11.23
C GLU A 283 16.77 -34.00 -11.40
N SER A 284 16.58 -33.49 -12.62
CA SER A 284 15.63 -32.40 -12.90
C SER A 284 14.16 -32.74 -12.60
N GLN A 285 13.75 -34.00 -12.74
CA GLN A 285 12.40 -34.42 -12.38
C GLN A 285 12.23 -34.61 -10.86
N ALA A 286 13.29 -35.03 -10.16
CA ALA A 286 13.29 -35.21 -8.72
C ALA A 286 13.16 -33.88 -7.98
N ILE A 287 13.94 -32.87 -8.37
CA ILE A 287 13.87 -31.53 -7.79
C ILE A 287 12.53 -30.84 -8.05
N ARG A 288 11.92 -31.05 -9.24
CA ARG A 288 10.54 -30.61 -9.53
C ARG A 288 9.49 -31.37 -8.72
N GLY A 289 9.77 -32.63 -8.38
CA GLY A 289 8.95 -33.39 -7.42
C GLY A 289 8.98 -32.76 -6.03
N LEU A 290 10.17 -32.32 -5.59
CA LEU A 290 10.35 -31.63 -4.32
C LEU A 290 9.64 -30.27 -4.29
N ALA A 291 9.64 -29.54 -5.42
CA ALA A 291 8.98 -28.24 -5.54
C ALA A 291 7.47 -28.27 -5.25
N LYS A 292 6.84 -29.45 -5.35
CA LYS A 292 5.40 -29.62 -5.07
C LYS A 292 5.06 -29.47 -3.59
N TYR A 293 6.04 -29.59 -2.69
CA TYR A 293 5.82 -29.43 -1.26
C TYR A 293 5.95 -27.99 -0.78
N THR A 294 6.41 -27.07 -1.63
CA THR A 294 6.85 -25.73 -1.21
C THR A 294 5.73 -24.87 -0.62
N ASP A 295 4.54 -24.87 -1.22
CA ASP A 295 3.40 -24.12 -0.66
C ASP A 295 2.95 -24.69 0.70
N GLU A 296 2.86 -26.02 0.83
CA GLU A 296 2.50 -26.65 2.09
C GLU A 296 3.57 -26.40 3.18
N ILE A 297 4.85 -26.45 2.81
CA ILE A 297 5.98 -26.12 3.69
C ILE A 297 5.87 -24.68 4.19
N ARG A 298 5.61 -23.72 3.29
CA ARG A 298 5.42 -22.30 3.65
C ARG A 298 4.29 -22.17 4.68
N ASP A 299 3.14 -22.76 4.41
CA ASP A 299 1.96 -22.62 5.28
C ASP A 299 2.21 -23.23 6.67
N ARG A 300 2.92 -24.35 6.74
CA ARG A 300 3.33 -24.94 8.03
C ARG A 300 4.34 -24.06 8.78
N PHE A 301 5.29 -23.43 8.09
CA PHE A 301 6.20 -22.47 8.73
C PHE A 301 5.48 -21.22 9.23
N ILE A 302 4.48 -20.71 8.52
CA ILE A 302 3.64 -19.60 8.99
C ILE A 302 2.95 -20.00 10.31
N ASN A 303 2.35 -21.19 10.37
CA ASN A 303 1.72 -21.69 11.58
C ASN A 303 2.70 -21.81 12.75
N LEU A 304 3.92 -22.29 12.50
CA LEU A 304 4.98 -22.36 13.51
C LEU A 304 5.42 -20.96 13.96
N ALA A 305 5.58 -20.00 13.04
CA ALA A 305 5.98 -18.63 13.36
C ALA A 305 4.96 -17.96 14.31
N ILE A 306 3.66 -18.17 14.07
CA ILE A 306 2.58 -17.67 14.93
C ILE A 306 2.59 -18.42 16.27
N SER A 307 2.59 -19.75 16.24
CA SER A 307 2.43 -20.59 17.45
C SER A 307 3.56 -20.39 18.45
N TYR A 308 4.79 -20.27 17.95
CA TYR A 308 6.00 -20.08 18.76
C TYR A 308 6.42 -18.61 18.86
N ASN A 309 5.63 -17.68 18.30
CA ASN A 309 5.85 -16.23 18.35
C ASN A 309 7.28 -15.83 17.95
N ILE A 310 7.76 -16.31 16.80
CA ILE A 310 9.13 -16.16 16.30
C ILE A 310 9.14 -15.86 14.80
N ASN A 311 10.11 -15.06 14.32
CA ASN A 311 10.32 -14.89 12.88
C ASN A 311 11.16 -16.06 12.33
N ILE A 312 10.75 -16.66 11.22
CA ILE A 312 11.42 -17.82 10.63
C ILE A 312 11.97 -17.45 9.25
N ILE A 313 13.28 -17.61 9.08
CA ILE A 313 13.92 -17.65 7.76
C ILE A 313 13.98 -19.11 7.36
N THR A 314 13.14 -19.54 6.41
CA THR A 314 12.89 -20.96 6.11
C THR A 314 14.08 -21.66 5.43
N GLY A 315 15.19 -20.97 5.21
CA GLY A 315 16.28 -21.47 4.39
C GLY A 315 15.90 -21.38 2.92
N SER A 316 15.99 -22.47 2.17
CA SER A 316 15.48 -22.44 0.80
C SER A 316 15.04 -23.81 0.28
N MET A 317 14.29 -23.80 -0.82
CA MET A 317 13.67 -24.96 -1.43
C MET A 317 13.35 -24.67 -2.91
N PRO A 318 13.16 -25.70 -3.76
CA PRO A 318 12.80 -25.48 -5.15
C PRO A 318 11.35 -25.00 -5.29
N TYR A 319 11.05 -24.12 -6.23
CA TYR A 319 9.70 -23.63 -6.51
C TYR A 319 9.49 -23.43 -8.01
N VAL A 320 8.31 -23.83 -8.50
CA VAL A 320 7.92 -23.58 -9.89
C VAL A 320 7.02 -22.36 -9.92
N LYS A 321 7.49 -21.27 -10.52
CA LYS A 321 6.71 -20.02 -10.64
C LYS A 321 5.70 -20.11 -11.77
N GLU A 322 4.87 -19.08 -11.89
CA GLU A 322 3.83 -18.97 -12.92
C GLU A 322 4.37 -19.00 -14.36
N ASP A 323 5.64 -18.63 -14.56
CA ASP A 323 6.34 -18.74 -15.85
C ASP A 323 6.74 -20.19 -16.21
N GLY A 324 6.49 -21.16 -15.32
CA GLY A 324 6.83 -22.57 -15.49
C GLY A 324 8.30 -22.92 -15.22
N LEU A 325 9.13 -21.92 -14.91
CA LEU A 325 10.55 -22.10 -14.63
C LEU A 325 10.75 -22.49 -13.15
N LEU A 326 11.86 -23.18 -12.89
CA LEU A 326 12.22 -23.66 -11.56
C LEU A 326 13.20 -22.67 -10.93
N TYR A 327 12.94 -22.30 -9.68
CA TYR A 327 13.75 -21.35 -8.90
C TYR A 327 14.12 -21.96 -7.55
N ASN A 328 15.18 -21.44 -6.93
CA ASN A 328 15.54 -21.72 -5.54
C ASN A 328 15.07 -20.51 -4.71
N VAL A 329 14.09 -20.73 -3.84
CA VAL A 329 13.41 -19.65 -3.09
C VAL A 329 13.34 -20.00 -1.62
N GLY A 330 13.11 -18.99 -0.79
CA GLY A 330 12.69 -19.19 0.59
C GLY A 330 11.72 -18.11 1.03
N PHE A 331 11.33 -18.20 2.31
CA PHE A 331 10.33 -17.31 2.88
C PHE A 331 10.82 -16.74 4.20
N LEU A 332 10.55 -15.46 4.41
CA LEU A 332 10.51 -14.86 5.74
C LEU A 332 9.07 -15.02 6.24
N CYS A 333 8.85 -15.89 7.20
CA CYS A 333 7.55 -16.03 7.88
C CYS A 333 7.62 -15.23 9.18
N ARG A 334 6.79 -14.20 9.31
CA ARG A 334 6.76 -13.34 10.50
C ARG A 334 5.84 -13.93 11.56
N ARG A 335 6.12 -13.60 12.82
CA ARG A 335 5.32 -14.02 13.98
C ARG A 335 3.87 -13.50 13.98
N ASP A 336 3.56 -12.50 13.15
CA ASP A 336 2.21 -11.98 12.93
C ASP A 336 1.39 -12.77 11.88
N GLY A 337 2.03 -13.77 11.25
CA GLY A 337 1.43 -14.61 10.21
C GLY A 337 1.61 -14.10 8.79
N THR A 338 2.18 -12.91 8.58
CA THR A 338 2.55 -12.44 7.24
C THR A 338 3.80 -13.16 6.75
N TYR A 339 3.99 -13.23 5.43
CA TYR A 339 5.19 -13.79 4.85
C TYR A 339 5.64 -13.02 3.61
N GLU A 340 6.92 -13.14 3.29
CA GLU A 340 7.51 -12.59 2.07
C GLU A 340 8.44 -13.63 1.45
N MET A 341 8.52 -13.68 0.12
CA MET A 341 9.41 -14.58 -0.61
C MET A 341 10.74 -13.88 -0.92
N TYR A 342 11.85 -14.64 -0.86
CA TYR A 342 13.15 -14.25 -1.40
C TYR A 342 13.66 -15.31 -2.38
N GLU A 343 14.48 -14.90 -3.33
CA GLU A 343 14.93 -15.73 -4.45
C GLU A 343 16.46 -15.79 -4.51
N LYS A 344 17.00 -16.93 -4.92
CA LYS A 344 18.42 -17.07 -5.25
C LYS A 344 18.66 -16.43 -6.62
N MET A 345 19.54 -15.43 -6.69
CA MET A 345 19.79 -14.74 -7.96
C MET A 345 20.89 -15.42 -8.76
N HIS A 346 22.00 -15.76 -8.11
CA HIS A 346 23.12 -16.45 -8.72
C HIS A 346 22.98 -17.96 -8.51
N VAL A 347 22.42 -18.61 -9.52
CA VAL A 347 22.36 -20.08 -9.59
C VAL A 347 23.73 -20.61 -10.01
N THR A 348 24.19 -21.67 -9.36
CA THR A 348 25.48 -22.29 -9.69
C THR A 348 25.42 -23.01 -11.04
N PRO A 349 26.55 -23.18 -11.74
CA PRO A 349 26.58 -23.89 -13.02
C PRO A 349 26.00 -25.31 -12.95
N ASP A 350 26.24 -26.04 -11.84
CA ASP A 350 25.76 -27.41 -11.65
C ASP A 350 24.24 -27.45 -11.40
N GLU A 351 23.70 -26.50 -10.63
CA GLU A 351 22.25 -26.33 -10.47
C GLU A 351 21.53 -26.05 -11.81
N ILE A 352 22.15 -25.26 -12.70
CA ILE A 352 21.61 -24.99 -14.04
C ILE A 352 21.65 -26.28 -14.88
N LYS A 353 22.77 -27.00 -14.88
CA LYS A 353 23.00 -28.16 -15.74
C LYS A 353 22.19 -29.39 -15.32
N SER A 354 22.17 -29.69 -14.03
CA SER A 354 21.60 -30.93 -13.47
C SER A 354 20.12 -30.78 -13.14
N TRP A 355 19.73 -29.62 -12.59
CA TRP A 355 18.36 -29.38 -12.14
C TRP A 355 17.53 -28.49 -13.08
N GLY A 356 18.18 -27.65 -13.88
CA GLY A 356 17.50 -26.72 -14.78
C GLY A 356 16.95 -25.50 -14.03
N LEU A 357 17.67 -25.03 -13.01
CA LEU A 357 17.29 -23.84 -12.24
C LEU A 357 17.49 -22.54 -13.02
N SER A 358 16.61 -21.59 -12.75
CA SER A 358 16.64 -20.21 -13.25
C SER A 358 16.95 -19.24 -12.12
N GLY A 359 17.72 -18.19 -12.42
CA GLY A 359 18.06 -17.14 -11.47
C GLY A 359 16.89 -16.19 -11.22
N GLY A 360 16.67 -15.89 -9.95
CA GLY A 360 15.69 -14.89 -9.52
C GLY A 360 16.05 -13.47 -9.95
N LYS A 361 15.09 -12.57 -9.79
CA LYS A 361 15.27 -11.13 -10.08
C LYS A 361 14.92 -10.23 -8.89
N LEU A 362 14.49 -10.84 -7.79
CA LEU A 362 14.03 -10.13 -6.60
C LEU A 362 15.17 -9.95 -5.60
N LEU A 363 15.59 -8.70 -5.41
CA LEU A 363 16.53 -8.29 -4.36
C LEU A 363 15.89 -7.19 -3.51
N GLN A 364 15.58 -7.49 -2.25
CA GLN A 364 14.92 -6.56 -1.34
C GLN A 364 15.30 -6.83 0.12
N THR A 365 15.24 -5.80 0.95
CA THR A 365 15.24 -5.92 2.41
C THR A 365 13.81 -6.07 2.94
N PHE A 366 13.68 -6.67 4.12
CA PHE A 366 12.42 -6.90 4.80
C PHE A 366 12.40 -6.18 6.14
N ASP A 367 11.40 -5.35 6.36
CA ASP A 367 11.09 -4.81 7.68
C ASP A 367 10.47 -5.91 8.56
N THR A 368 10.90 -5.95 9.83
CA THR A 368 10.37 -6.83 10.88
C THR A 368 10.18 -6.04 12.16
N ASP A 369 9.58 -6.67 13.17
CA ASP A 369 9.35 -6.11 14.50
C ASP A 369 10.64 -5.78 15.29
N CYS A 370 11.80 -6.29 14.86
CA CYS A 370 13.05 -6.17 15.62
C CYS A 370 14.27 -5.70 14.82
N ALA A 371 14.30 -5.90 13.50
CA ALA A 371 15.37 -5.39 12.63
C ALA A 371 14.93 -5.34 11.15
N LYS A 372 15.57 -4.49 10.35
CA LYS A 372 15.53 -4.63 8.89
C LYS A 372 16.52 -5.70 8.45
N VAL A 373 16.04 -6.70 7.71
CA VAL A 373 16.82 -7.90 7.38
C VAL A 373 16.93 -8.11 5.87
N GLY A 374 17.99 -8.79 5.43
CA GLY A 374 18.16 -9.28 4.06
C GLY A 374 18.49 -10.77 4.06
N VAL A 375 18.27 -11.43 2.94
CA VAL A 375 18.61 -12.86 2.75
C VAL A 375 19.33 -13.05 1.44
N LEU A 376 20.49 -13.70 1.46
CA LEU A 376 21.25 -14.11 0.27
C LEU A 376 21.48 -15.62 0.32
N ILE A 377 20.98 -16.35 -0.67
CA ILE A 377 21.04 -17.81 -0.65
C ILE A 377 22.41 -18.27 -1.18
N CYS A 378 23.19 -18.86 -0.28
CA CYS A 378 24.41 -19.60 -0.59
C CYS A 378 25.38 -18.82 -1.49
N TYR A 379 25.47 -19.19 -2.77
CA TYR A 379 26.36 -18.60 -3.76
C TYR A 379 26.18 -17.09 -3.92
N ASP A 380 24.98 -16.55 -3.65
CA ASP A 380 24.72 -15.11 -3.67
C ASP A 380 25.64 -14.31 -2.73
N VAL A 381 26.08 -14.90 -1.61
CA VAL A 381 26.98 -14.22 -0.66
C VAL A 381 28.37 -13.98 -1.24
N GLU A 382 28.74 -14.63 -2.34
CA GLU A 382 30.03 -14.42 -2.99
C GLU A 382 30.06 -13.12 -3.83
N PHE A 383 28.92 -12.49 -4.09
CA PHE A 383 28.78 -11.29 -4.96
C PHE A 383 28.54 -9.99 -4.16
N PRO A 384 29.54 -9.08 -4.03
CA PRO A 384 29.51 -7.94 -3.08
C PRO A 384 28.37 -6.96 -3.32
N GLU A 385 27.96 -6.81 -4.57
CA GLU A 385 26.94 -5.88 -5.01
C GLU A 385 25.60 -6.11 -4.30
N LEU A 386 25.24 -7.38 -4.03
CA LEU A 386 23.92 -7.71 -3.47
C LEU A 386 23.75 -7.22 -2.04
N SER A 387 24.72 -7.54 -1.18
CA SER A 387 24.74 -7.07 0.20
C SER A 387 24.95 -5.56 0.29
N ARG A 388 25.70 -4.96 -0.64
CA ARG A 388 25.89 -3.52 -0.69
C ARG A 388 24.59 -2.78 -1.00
N LEU A 389 23.82 -3.27 -1.98
CA LEU A 389 22.50 -2.72 -2.31
C LEU A 389 21.51 -2.87 -1.15
N MET A 390 21.52 -4.01 -0.45
CA MET A 390 20.68 -4.20 0.74
C MET A 390 21.12 -3.30 1.91
N ALA A 391 22.41 -3.07 2.08
CA ALA A 391 22.93 -2.15 3.10
C ALA A 391 22.50 -0.70 2.83
N ASP A 392 22.47 -0.27 1.55
CA ASP A 392 21.94 1.04 1.17
C ASP A 392 20.42 1.18 1.43
N GLN A 393 19.69 0.06 1.51
CA GLN A 393 18.29 0.01 1.93
C GLN A 393 18.11 0.00 3.46
N GLY A 394 19.21 0.04 4.22
CA GLY A 394 19.22 0.07 5.69
C GLY A 394 19.22 -1.31 6.35
N MET A 395 19.64 -2.37 5.66
CA MET A 395 19.77 -3.72 6.24
C MET A 395 20.69 -3.73 7.47
N GLN A 396 20.22 -4.34 8.55
CA GLN A 396 20.96 -4.49 9.80
C GLN A 396 21.48 -5.93 10.01
N ILE A 397 20.73 -6.92 9.53
CA ILE A 397 21.08 -8.35 9.63
C ILE A 397 20.92 -9.01 8.25
N LEU A 398 21.98 -9.68 7.80
CA LEU A 398 22.00 -10.50 6.60
C LEU A 398 21.97 -11.99 6.97
N PHE A 399 20.97 -12.71 6.50
CA PHE A 399 20.88 -14.17 6.62
C PHE A 399 21.43 -14.86 5.37
N VAL A 400 22.22 -15.92 5.57
CA VAL A 400 22.86 -16.68 4.50
C VAL A 400 22.64 -18.18 4.73
N PRO A 401 21.49 -18.73 4.28
CA PRO A 401 21.30 -20.17 4.22
C PRO A 401 22.20 -20.76 3.12
N PHE A 402 22.92 -21.86 3.40
CA PHE A 402 23.81 -22.48 2.43
C PHE A 402 23.81 -24.00 2.47
N LEU A 403 24.10 -24.63 1.32
CA LEU A 403 24.41 -26.04 1.19
C LEU A 403 25.70 -26.20 0.38
N THR A 404 26.72 -26.80 0.99
CA THR A 404 28.02 -27.06 0.36
C THR A 404 28.54 -28.43 0.79
N ASP A 405 29.16 -29.16 -0.12
CA ASP A 405 29.71 -30.50 0.06
C ASP A 405 31.24 -30.51 0.27
N THR A 406 31.94 -29.49 -0.22
CA THR A 406 33.40 -29.36 -0.11
C THR A 406 33.85 -28.29 0.88
N GLN A 407 35.02 -28.53 1.50
CA GLN A 407 35.67 -27.56 2.38
C GLN A 407 35.97 -26.23 1.66
N ASN A 408 36.31 -26.28 0.37
CA ASN A 408 36.60 -25.08 -0.42
C ASN A 408 35.35 -24.23 -0.62
N ALA A 409 34.21 -24.84 -0.97
CA ALA A 409 32.94 -24.13 -1.12
C ALA A 409 32.48 -23.51 0.21
N TYR A 410 32.54 -24.28 1.31
CA TYR A 410 32.23 -23.74 2.63
C TYR A 410 33.14 -22.55 3.01
N SER A 411 34.43 -22.65 2.70
CA SER A 411 35.38 -21.58 3.02
C SER A 411 35.05 -20.29 2.26
N ARG A 412 34.59 -20.37 1.00
CA ARG A 412 34.15 -19.18 0.25
C ARG A 412 32.92 -18.55 0.89
N VAL A 413 31.86 -19.32 1.14
CA VAL A 413 30.64 -18.83 1.81
C VAL A 413 30.99 -18.14 3.13
N ARG A 414 31.80 -18.79 3.97
CA ARG A 414 32.21 -18.26 5.28
C ARG A 414 33.02 -16.98 5.17
N VAL A 415 34.05 -16.94 4.32
CA VAL A 415 34.95 -15.77 4.22
C VAL A 415 34.23 -14.59 3.56
N CYS A 416 33.43 -14.84 2.53
CA CYS A 416 32.62 -13.80 1.91
C CYS A 416 31.58 -13.24 2.89
N ALA A 417 30.89 -14.09 3.66
CA ALA A 417 29.98 -13.64 4.72
C ALA A 417 30.68 -12.74 5.76
N GLN A 418 31.90 -13.08 6.17
CA GLN A 418 32.70 -12.23 7.05
C GLN A 418 33.04 -10.88 6.42
N ALA A 419 33.41 -10.87 5.14
CA ALA A 419 33.64 -9.63 4.40
C ALA A 419 32.37 -8.77 4.37
N ARG A 420 31.19 -9.37 4.16
CA ARG A 420 29.90 -8.64 4.13
C ARG A 420 29.55 -7.98 5.43
N ALA A 421 29.85 -8.64 6.55
CA ALA A 421 29.67 -8.06 7.87
C ALA A 421 30.53 -6.80 8.06
N ILE A 422 31.79 -6.87 7.65
CA ILE A 422 32.75 -5.78 7.83
C ILE A 422 32.45 -4.61 6.90
N GLU A 423 32.33 -4.86 5.59
CA GLU A 423 32.21 -3.79 4.59
C GLU A 423 30.86 -3.07 4.62
N ASN A 424 29.81 -3.74 5.11
CA ASN A 424 28.46 -3.18 5.21
C ASN A 424 28.07 -2.79 6.63
N GLU A 425 28.98 -2.95 7.60
CA GLU A 425 28.76 -2.64 9.02
C GLU A 425 27.46 -3.27 9.56
N CYS A 426 27.22 -4.54 9.21
CA CYS A 426 26.01 -5.28 9.57
C CYS A 426 26.33 -6.63 10.23
N PHE A 427 25.32 -7.27 10.83
CA PHE A 427 25.46 -8.64 11.30
C PHE A 427 25.21 -9.63 10.17
N VAL A 428 26.02 -10.67 10.07
CA VAL A 428 25.82 -11.75 9.09
C VAL A 428 25.65 -13.08 9.82
N VAL A 429 24.58 -13.79 9.46
CA VAL A 429 24.10 -15.00 10.11
C VAL A 429 24.10 -16.11 9.07
N ILE A 430 24.94 -17.14 9.24
CA ILE A 430 25.05 -18.25 8.28
C ILE A 430 24.55 -19.55 8.90
N ALA A 431 23.78 -20.35 8.14
CA ALA A 431 23.35 -21.69 8.54
C ALA A 431 23.45 -22.67 7.38
N GLY A 432 24.00 -23.84 7.67
CA GLY A 432 24.22 -24.87 6.66
C GLY A 432 23.88 -26.26 7.14
N CYS A 433 23.76 -27.16 6.17
CA CYS A 433 23.51 -28.57 6.42
C CYS A 433 24.80 -29.33 6.80
N VAL A 434 24.63 -30.46 7.48
CA VAL A 434 25.69 -31.42 7.81
C VAL A 434 25.25 -32.84 7.47
N GLY A 435 26.19 -33.78 7.45
CA GLY A 435 25.88 -35.16 7.10
C GLY A 435 25.77 -35.36 5.59
N ASN A 436 24.97 -36.36 5.18
CA ASN A 436 24.84 -36.78 3.79
C ASN A 436 23.49 -37.47 3.54
N LEU A 437 23.05 -37.60 2.29
CA LEU A 437 21.88 -38.41 1.93
C LEU A 437 22.32 -39.71 1.24
N PRO A 438 22.64 -40.80 1.98
CA PRO A 438 23.02 -42.05 1.36
C PRO A 438 21.93 -42.56 0.42
N ARG A 439 22.33 -42.99 -0.78
CA ARG A 439 21.43 -43.58 -1.79
C ARG A 439 20.40 -42.60 -2.37
N VAL A 440 20.65 -41.29 -2.32
CA VAL A 440 19.87 -40.26 -3.02
C VAL A 440 20.74 -39.65 -4.10
N HIS A 441 20.81 -40.31 -5.26
CA HIS A 441 21.72 -39.94 -6.35
C HIS A 441 21.42 -38.57 -6.97
N ASN A 442 20.20 -38.06 -6.79
CA ASN A 442 19.76 -36.80 -7.38
C ASN A 442 20.26 -35.55 -6.62
N MET A 443 20.99 -35.74 -5.51
CA MET A 443 21.53 -34.66 -4.67
C MET A 443 23.02 -34.39 -4.91
N ASP A 444 23.76 -35.37 -5.42
CA ASP A 444 25.20 -35.26 -5.69
C ASP A 444 25.40 -34.63 -7.08
N ILE A 445 25.32 -33.29 -7.17
CA ILE A 445 25.46 -32.53 -8.43
C ILE A 445 26.82 -31.86 -8.59
#